data_AF-A0A6M3L9U7-F1
#
_entry.id   AF-A0A6M3L9U7-F1
#
_cell.length_a   1.000
_cell.length_b   1.000
_cell.length_c   1.000
_cell.angle_alpha   90.00
_cell.angle_beta   90.00
_cell.angle_gamma   90.00
#
_symmetry.space_group_name_H-M   'P 1'
#
loop_
_entity.id
_entity.type
_entity.pdbx_description
1 polymer ?
#
loop_
_entity_poly.entity_id
_entity_poly.type
_entity_poly.pdbx_seq_one_letter_code
_entity_poly.pdbx_strand_id
1 'polypeptide(L)' 'MEGSRIISYDKNADVLYITIEDKESVAEEVENGIFFRYLDKYNLELVGITIMNFKGRHIVE' A
#
# COMPACT_ATOMS: atom_id res chain seq x y z
N MET A 1 -18.44 -11.71 -1.75
CA MET A 1 -18.26 -10.44 -1.01
C MET A 1 -17.36 -9.59 -1.88
N GLU A 2 -17.87 -8.47 -2.42
CA GLU A 2 -17.04 -7.52 -3.18
C GLU A 2 -16.00 -6.93 -2.23
N GLY A 3 -14.71 -7.22 -2.47
CA GLY A 3 -13.63 -6.60 -1.72
C GLY A 3 -13.65 -5.09 -1.93
N SER A 4 -13.82 -4.33 -0.87
CA SER A 4 -13.80 -2.87 -0.93
C SER A 4 -12.36 -2.40 -1.18
N ARG A 5 -12.07 -1.97 -2.41
CA ARG A 5 -10.81 -1.30 -2.73
C ARG A 5 -10.89 0.14 -2.23
N ILE A 6 -10.07 0.48 -1.23
CA ILE A 6 -10.04 1.81 -0.61
C ILE A 6 -8.73 2.49 -0.98
N ILE A 7 -8.82 3.73 -1.49
CA ILE A 7 -7.68 4.61 -1.71
C ILE A 7 -7.80 5.76 -0.71
N SER A 8 -6.77 5.95 0.11
CA SER A 8 -6.72 7.03 1.11
C SER A 8 -5.38 7.74 1.04
N TYR A 9 -5.40 9.07 1.16
CA TYR A 9 -4.19 9.89 1.08
C TYR A 9 -4.06 10.77 2.33
N ASP A 10 -3.01 10.54 3.13
CA ASP A 10 -2.65 11.41 4.23
C ASP A 10 -1.77 12.56 3.71
N LYS A 11 -2.37 13.74 3.62
CA LYS A 11 -1.70 14.96 3.12
C LYS A 11 -0.60 15.48 4.04
N ASN A 12 -0.69 15.22 5.34
CA ASN A 12 0.25 15.72 6.34
C ASN A 12 1.51 14.86 6.37
N ALA A 13 1.34 13.53 6.30
CA ALA A 13 2.45 12.59 6.24
C ALA A 13 3.01 12.40 4.81
N ASP A 14 2.28 12.85 3.78
CA ASP A 14 2.54 12.59 2.36
C ASP A 14 2.60 11.10 2.02
N VAL A 15 1.59 10.35 2.47
CA VAL A 15 1.49 8.90 2.30
C VAL A 15 0.18 8.52 1.60
N LEU A 16 0.27 7.75 0.53
CA LEU A 16 -0.86 7.12 -0.15
C LEU A 16 -1.02 5.68 0.32
N TYR A 17 -2.24 5.29 0.68
CA TYR A 17 -2.64 3.94 1.04
C TYR A 17 -3.61 3.40 0.00
N ILE A 18 -3.28 2.23 -0.54
CA ILE A 18 -4.18 1.42 -1.36
C ILE A 18 -4.48 0.16 -0.56
N THR A 19 -5.74 -0.06 -0.21
CA THR A 19 -6.21 -1.24 0.50
C THR A 19 -7.05 -2.08 -0.45
N ILE A 20 -6.65 -3.33 -0.66
CA ILE A 20 -7.39 -4.32 -1.45
C ILE A 20 -8.31 -5.09 -0.49
N GLU A 21 -7.76 -5.50 0.66
CA GLU A 21 -8.48 -6.15 1.74
C GLU A 21 -8.07 -5.57 3.09
N ASP A 22 -9.05 -5.34 3.97
CA ASP A 22 -8.82 -4.85 5.32
C ASP A 22 -8.54 -6.03 6.26
N LYS A 23 -7.27 -6.44 6.30
CA LYS A 23 -6.76 -7.54 7.13
C LYS A 23 -5.44 -7.12 7.77
N GLU A 24 -5.10 -7.76 8.89
CA GLU A 24 -3.74 -7.68 9.41
C GLU A 24 -2.75 -8.14 8.34
N SER A 25 -1.62 -7.44 8.24
CA SER A 25 -0.69 -7.62 7.14
C SER A 25 0.73 -7.25 7.56
N VAL A 26 1.71 -7.85 6.91
CA VAL A 26 3.12 -7.48 7.01
C VAL A 26 3.52 -6.63 5.82
N ALA A 27 4.26 -5.56 6.07
CA ALA A 27 4.75 -4.66 5.03
C ALA A 27 6.19 -5.04 4.64
N GLU A 28 6.47 -5.07 3.35
CA GLU A 28 7.81 -5.24 2.77
C GLU A 28 8.09 -4.08 1.81
N GLU A 29 9.25 -3.46 1.95
CA GLU A 29 9.70 -2.40 1.03
C GLU A 29 10.20 -3.04 -0.26
N VAL A 30 9.50 -2.78 -1.37
CA VAL A 30 9.84 -3.35 -2.69
C VAL A 30 10.60 -2.37 -3.57
N GLU A 31 10.44 -1.08 -3.30
CA GLU A 31 11.15 0.02 -3.93
C GLU A 31 11.22 1.16 -2.92
N ASN A 32 12.20 2.06 -3.04
CA ASN A 32 12.41 3.17 -2.11
C ASN A 32 11.09 3.89 -1.77
N GLY A 33 10.58 3.68 -0.55
CA GLY A 33 9.33 4.21 0.00
C GLY A 33 8.02 3.63 -0.57
N ILE A 34 8.06 2.52 -1.30
CA ILE A 34 6.90 1.73 -1.73
C ILE A 34 6.90 0.42 -0.97
N PHE A 35 5.81 0.17 -0.25
CA PHE A 35 5.64 -1.00 0.59
C PHE A 35 4.47 -1.82 0.10
N PHE A 36 4.71 -3.10 -0.19
CA PHE A 36 3.64 -4.06 -0.42
C PHE A 36 3.25 -4.66 0.92
N ARG A 37 1.93 -4.82 1.13
CA ARG A 37 1.36 -5.42 2.33
C ARG A 37 0.80 -6.79 1.98
N TYR A 38 1.26 -7.81 2.68
CA TYR A 38 0.84 -9.20 2.47
C TYR A 38 0.16 -9.77 3.70
N LEU A 39 -0.75 -10.72 3.51
CA LEU A 39 -1.47 -11.37 4.61
C LEU A 39 -0.51 -12.03 5.60
N ASP A 40 0.49 -12.77 5.11
CA ASP A 40 1.56 -13.29 5.95
C ASP A 40 2.89 -13.41 5.16
N LYS A 41 4.00 -13.65 5.89
CA LYS A 41 5.36 -13.74 5.29
C LYS A 41 5.62 -14.98 4.41
N TYR A 42 4.72 -15.95 4.45
CA TYR A 42 4.79 -17.21 3.71
C TYR A 42 3.74 -17.29 2.59
N ASN A 43 2.67 -16.51 2.70
CA ASN A 43 1.50 -16.48 1.87
C ASN A 43 1.41 -15.07 1.28
N LEU A 44 2.00 -14.95 0.09
CA LEU A 44 2.24 -13.70 -0.62
C LEU A 44 0.95 -13.09 -1.21
N GLU A 45 -0.18 -13.24 -0.53
CA GLU A 45 -1.44 -12.60 -0.91
C GLU A 45 -1.34 -11.10 -0.64
N LEU A 46 -1.29 -10.30 -1.70
CA LEU A 46 -1.21 -8.85 -1.63
C LEU A 46 -2.55 -8.27 -1.15
N VAL A 47 -2.54 -7.65 0.03
CA VAL A 47 -3.72 -7.04 0.65
C VAL A 47 -3.68 -5.50 0.60
N GLY A 48 -2.54 -4.90 0.26
CA GLY A 48 -2.46 -3.47 0.02
C GLY A 48 -1.08 -2.95 -0.36
N ILE A 49 -1.02 -1.65 -0.61
CA ILE A 49 0.21 -0.92 -0.97
C ILE A 49 0.25 0.37 -0.15
N THR A 50 1.43 0.74 0.37
CA THR A 50 1.69 2.04 1.00
C THR A 50 2.80 2.75 0.24
N ILE A 51 2.59 4.00 -0.15
CA ILE A 51 3.55 4.81 -0.91
C ILE A 51 3.85 6.07 -0.12
N MET A 52 5.10 6.20 0.33
CA MET A 52 5.62 7.36 1.03
C MET A 52 6.15 8.42 0.05
N ASN A 53 6.20 9.67 0.50
CA ASN A 53 6.62 10.84 -0.29
C ASN A 53 5.84 10.94 -1.62
N PHE A 54 4.54 10.65 -1.57
CA PHE A 54 3.72 10.45 -2.77
C PHE A 54 3.71 11.67 -3.69
N LYS A 55 3.61 12.89 -3.15
CA LYS A 55 3.65 14.14 -3.97
C LYS A 55 4.95 14.30 -4.74
N GLY A 56 6.07 13.81 -4.20
CA GLY A 56 7.39 13.93 -4.81
C GLY A 56 7.65 12.90 -5.91
N ARG A 57 6.77 11.91 -6.09
CA ARG A 57 6.93 10.87 -7.09
C ARG A 57 6.35 11.30 -8.42
N HIS A 58 7.19 11.29 -9.45
CA HIS A 58 6.73 11.26 -10.83
C HIS A 58 6.28 9.85 -11.15
N ILE A 59 4.98 9.56 -10.99
CA ILE A 59 4.39 8.35 -11.55
C ILE A 59 4.30 8.59 -13.05
N VAL A 60 5.21 7.98 -13.79
CA VAL A 60 5.19 8.01 -15.25
C VAL A 60 4.20 6.93 -15.69
N GLU A 61 3.18 7.35 -16.46
CA GLU A 61 2.22 6.44 -17.10
C GLU A 61 2.89 5.52 -18.14
#